data_AF-A0A127MHQ7-F1
#
_entry.id   AF-A0A127MHQ7-F1
#
_cell.length_a   1.000
_cell.length_b   1.000
_cell.length_c   1.000
_cell.angle_alpha   90.00
_cell.angle_beta   90.00
_cell.angle_gamma   90.00
#
_symmetry.space_group_name_H-M   'P 1'
#
loop_
_entity.id
_entity.type
_entity.pdbx_description
1 polymer ?
#
loop_
_entity_poly.entity_id
_entity_poly.type
_entity_poly.pdbx_seq_one_letter_code
_entity_poly.pdbx_strand_id
1 'polypeptide(L)' 'MMEKLQKRGEAIAEQRLARARTEIKSALAEELPDDVRIAETAGGIRVEARRLKRRLIENSSLRDVAFLMRAVR' A
#
# COMPACT_ATOMS: atom_id res chain seq x y z
N MET A 1 -29.09 26.54 -4.78
CA MET A 1 -29.53 25.12 -4.88
C MET A 1 -28.40 24.21 -5.34
N MET A 2 -27.67 24.57 -6.40
CA MET A 2 -26.44 23.91 -6.88
C MET A 2 -25.39 23.65 -5.78
N GLU A 3 -25.05 24.64 -4.95
CA GLU A 3 -24.03 24.48 -3.89
C GLU A 3 -24.36 23.38 -2.87
N LYS A 4 -25.64 23.18 -2.54
CA LYS A 4 -26.06 22.12 -1.61
C LYS A 4 -25.90 20.74 -2.21
N LEU A 5 -26.12 20.59 -3.53
CA LEU A 5 -25.92 19.33 -4.24
C LEU A 5 -24.43 19.01 -4.37
N GLN A 6 -23.61 20.02 -4.67
CA GLN A 6 -22.17 19.87 -4.83
C GLN A 6 -21.48 19.45 -3.52
N LYS A 7 -21.79 20.12 -2.40
CA LYS A 7 -21.29 19.73 -1.06
C LYS A 7 -21.73 18.32 -0.66
N ARG A 8 -22.94 17.91 -1.05
CA ARG A 8 -23.43 16.54 -0.80
C ARG A 8 -22.67 15.51 -1.64
N GLY A 9 -22.35 15.85 -2.90
CA GLY A 9 -21.55 15.01 -3.79
C GLY A 9 -20.12 14.82 -3.27
N GLU A 10 -19.48 15.89 -2.81
CA GLU A 10 -18.14 15.84 -2.20
C GLU A 10 -18.12 14.96 -0.95
N ALA A 11 -19.09 15.12 -0.05
CA ALA A 11 -19.18 14.30 1.16
C ALA A 11 -19.36 12.80 0.85
N ILE A 12 -20.16 12.45 -0.18
CA ILE A 12 -20.34 11.06 -0.61
C ILE A 12 -19.05 10.52 -1.23
N ALA A 13 -18.36 11.31 -2.05
CA ALA A 13 -17.09 10.92 -2.65
C ALA A 13 -16.02 10.68 -1.58
N GLU A 14 -15.93 11.56 -0.59
CA GLU A 14 -14.98 11.44 0.52
C GLU A 14 -15.27 10.20 1.39
N GLN A 15 -16.55 9.93 1.69
CA GLN A 15 -16.96 8.74 2.43
C GLN A 15 -16.64 7.44 1.67
N ARG A 16 -16.85 7.43 0.33
CA ARG A 16 -16.49 6.28 -0.51
C ARG A 16 -14.97 6.10 -0.59
N LEU A 17 -14.21 7.18 -0.68
CA LEU A 17 -12.75 7.14 -0.69
C LEU A 17 -12.20 6.57 0.63
N ALA A 18 -12.77 6.97 1.77
CA ALA A 18 -12.40 6.45 3.08
C ALA A 18 -12.69 4.95 3.22
N ARG A 19 -13.86 4.49 2.73
CA ARG A 19 -14.18 3.06 2.69
C ARG A 19 -13.20 2.28 1.82
N ALA A 20 -12.93 2.74 0.60
CA ALA A 20 -12.00 2.08 -0.30
C ALA A 20 -10.57 1.99 0.30
N ARG A 21 -10.10 3.05 0.96
CA ARG A 21 -8.79 3.03 1.67
C ARG A 21 -8.76 1.99 2.78
N THR A 22 -9.85 1.87 3.53
CA THR A 22 -9.98 0.89 4.62
C THR A 22 -9.97 -0.54 4.05
N GLU A 23 -10.78 -0.80 3.02
CA GLU A 23 -10.86 -2.12 2.36
C GLU A 23 -9.51 -2.55 1.78
N ILE A 24 -8.81 -1.65 1.08
CA ILE A 24 -7.48 -1.95 0.51
C ILE A 24 -6.48 -2.25 1.63
N LYS A 25 -6.49 -1.48 2.72
CA LYS A 25 -5.61 -1.74 3.86
C LYS A 25 -5.88 -3.09 4.51
N SER A 26 -7.15 -3.45 4.71
CA SER A 26 -7.54 -4.75 5.26
C SER A 26 -7.07 -5.89 4.36
N ALA A 27 -7.33 -5.81 3.05
CA ALA A 27 -6.88 -6.81 2.09
C ALA A 27 -5.34 -6.96 2.09
N LEU A 28 -4.62 -5.83 2.16
CA LEU A 28 -3.15 -5.86 2.26
C LEU A 28 -2.68 -6.44 3.60
N ALA A 29 -3.40 -6.23 4.70
CA ALA A 29 -3.02 -6.78 6.00
C ALA A 29 -3.21 -8.30 6.07
N GLU A 30 -4.14 -8.88 5.30
CA GLU A 30 -4.36 -10.33 5.22
C GLU A 30 -3.31 -11.04 4.36
N GLU A 31 -2.87 -10.40 3.27
CA GLU A 31 -1.93 -10.99 2.32
C GLU A 31 -0.45 -10.73 2.68
N LEU A 32 -0.16 -9.63 3.36
CA LEU A 32 1.22 -9.25 3.66
C LEU A 32 1.71 -9.89 4.96
N PRO A 33 2.99 -10.33 5.00
CA PRO A 33 3.56 -10.89 6.22
C PRO A 33 3.62 -9.88 7.37
N ASP A 34 3.58 -10.37 8.61
CA ASP A 34 3.51 -9.57 9.85
C ASP A 34 4.63 -8.52 10.02
N ASP A 35 5.75 -8.70 9.31
CA ASP A 35 6.88 -7.77 9.33
C ASP A 35 6.71 -6.55 8.41
N VAL A 36 5.63 -6.52 7.63
CA VAL A 36 5.24 -5.43 6.75
C VAL A 36 4.23 -4.51 7.44
N ARG A 37 4.56 -3.23 7.55
CA ARG A 37 3.68 -2.22 8.14
C ARG A 37 2.91 -1.48 7.06
N ILE A 38 1.60 -1.37 7.24
CA ILE A 38 0.73 -0.61 6.34
C ILE A 38 0.17 0.58 7.12
N ALA A 39 0.34 1.78 6.59
CA ALA A 39 -0.14 3.02 7.18
C ALA A 39 -0.96 3.84 6.17
N GLU A 40 -2.05 4.42 6.63
CA GLU A 40 -2.81 5.40 5.85
C GLU A 40 -2.18 6.77 6.00
N THR A 41 -2.12 7.50 4.89
CA THR A 41 -1.57 8.86 4.81
C THR A 41 -2.54 9.75 4.04
N ALA A 42 -2.36 11.07 4.10
CA ALA A 42 -3.20 12.02 3.36
C ALA A 42 -3.26 11.69 1.84
N GLY A 43 -2.14 11.23 1.26
CA GLY A 43 -2.02 10.87 -0.15
C GLY A 43 -2.43 9.44 -0.53
N GLY A 44 -2.80 8.58 0.42
CA GLY A 44 -3.14 7.17 0.13
C GLY A 44 -2.53 6.20 1.13
N ILE A 45 -2.11 5.02 0.67
CA ILE A 45 -1.57 3.95 1.52
C ILE A 45 -0.05 3.89 1.36
N ARG A 46 0.67 3.90 2.49
CA ARG A 46 2.11 3.68 2.57
C ARG A 46 2.37 2.28 3.11
N VAL A 47 3.27 1.54 2.45
CA VAL A 47 3.71 0.21 2.86
C VAL A 47 5.20 0.27 3.20
N GLU A 48 5.55 -0.19 4.40
CA GLU A 48 6.93 -0.25 4.90
C GLU A 48 7.32 -1.70 5.22
N ALA A 49 8.25 -2.27 4.46
CA ALA A 49 8.73 -3.63 4.65
C ALA A 49 10.22 -3.64 5.05
N ARG A 50 10.51 -3.41 6.34
CA ARG A 50 11.89 -3.20 6.85
C ARG A 50 12.81 -4.40 6.66
N ARG A 51 12.26 -5.61 6.56
CA ARG A 51 13.00 -6.86 6.35
C ARG A 51 12.87 -7.42 4.94
N LEU A 52 12.27 -6.67 4.00
CA LEU A 52 12.07 -7.12 2.62
C LEU A 52 13.37 -7.57 1.96
N LYS A 53 14.46 -6.80 2.13
CA LYS A 53 15.77 -7.15 1.59
C LYS A 53 16.27 -8.52 2.08
N ARG A 54 16.10 -8.80 3.37
CA ARG A 54 16.51 -10.06 3.98
C ARG A 54 15.63 -11.21 3.49
N ARG A 55 14.31 -11.03 3.46
CA ARG A 55 13.37 -12.00 2.90
C ARG A 55 13.63 -12.32 1.44
N LEU A 56 13.94 -11.32 0.62
CA LEU A 56 14.32 -11.54 -0.77
C LEU A 56 15.57 -12.42 -0.83
N ILE A 57 16.61 -12.12 -0.06
CA ILE A 57 17.83 -12.95 -0.04
C ILE A 57 17.54 -14.39 0.42
N GLU A 58 16.73 -14.56 1.46
CA GLU A 58 16.40 -15.89 2.02
C GLU A 58 15.50 -16.73 1.09
N ASN A 59 14.67 -16.10 0.25
CA ASN A 59 13.72 -16.77 -0.64
C ASN A 59 14.09 -16.70 -2.12
N SER A 60 15.26 -16.16 -2.46
CA SER A 60 15.72 -16.01 -3.84
C SER A 60 16.89 -16.95 -4.12
N SER A 61 16.99 -17.45 -5.34
CA SER A 61 18.20 -18.17 -5.74
C SER A 61 19.37 -17.19 -5.85
N LEU A 62 20.60 -17.70 -5.75
CA LEU A 62 21.82 -16.91 -5.99
C LEU A 62 21.78 -16.18 -7.35
N ARG A 63 21.08 -16.74 -8.34
CA ARG A 63 20.89 -16.14 -9.67
C ARG A 63 20.01 -14.89 -9.62
N ASP A 64 18.94 -14.93 -8.85
CA ASP A 64 17.98 -13.82 -8.74
C ASP A 64 18.58 -12.66 -7.94
N VAL A 65 19.37 -12.97 -6.90
CA VAL A 65 20.14 -11.98 -6.14
C VAL A 65 21.17 -11.29 -7.04
N ALA A 66 21.89 -12.05 -7.88
CA ALA A 66 22.83 -11.48 -8.85
C ALA A 66 22.14 -10.58 -9.90
N PHE A 67 20.93 -10.94 -10.33
CA PHE A 67 20.13 -10.13 -11.25
C PHE A 67 19.70 -8.79 -10.64
N LEU A 68 19.20 -8.79 -9.39
CA LEU A 68 18.83 -7.59 -8.66
C LEU A 68 20.02 -6.64 -8.45
N MET A 69 21.18 -7.17 -8.07
CA MET A 69 22.39 -6.37 -7.84
C MET A 69 22.93 -5.71 -9.11
N ARG A 70 22.64 -6.26 -10.30
CA ARG A 70 23.05 -5.68 -11.59
C ARG A 70 22.24 -4.44 -11.96
N ALA A 71 21.00 -4.32 -11.47
CA ALA A 71 20.10 -3.20 -11.77
C ALA A 71 20.33 -1.96 -10.88
N VAL A 72 21.11 -2.08 -9.80
CA VAL A 72 21.43 -0.99 -8.84
C VAL A 72 22.76 -0.31 -9.22
N ARG A 73 23.05 -0.18 -10.52
CA ARG A 73 24.27 0.48 -11.01
C ARG A 73 23.98 1.86 -11.55
#